data_AF-A0AAV4M0N9-F1
#
_entry.id   AF-A0AAV4M0N9-F1
#
_cell.length_a   1.000
_cell.length_b   1.000
_cell.length_c   1.000
_cell.angle_alpha   90.00
_cell.angle_beta   90.00
_cell.angle_gamma   90.00
#
_symmetry.space_group_name_H-M   'P 1'
#
loop_
_entity.id
_entity.type
_entity.pdbx_description
1 polymer ?
#
loop_
_entity_poly.entity_id
_entity_poly.type
_entity_poly.pdbx_seq_one_letter_code
_entity_poly.pdbx_strand_id
1 'polypeptide(L)'
;MLIDLLVSPCGQRAPTRAQDRNFVLYVEHANGPMMRYLINLLDVRRLPHLSVMIMESEADCSVIARIEDFSNTDAVIQTIIRAAGNPARIPGARFENLEADRQLMDEQDEEYRKAVKADAARMRTQQLREHNDLRRRKQREEVAVMRERIVCDRRAYAQRFSGAQPTGDTKIKVRLPNGSTVSSTFNKDDTVEKVYLWVGAAEYISGSSVQIPYRFDLYLPHPSKMLGDRTQTLESANLFPNATLVLISRDESDDEDV
;
A
#
# COMPACT_ATOMS: atom_id res chain seq x y z
N MET A 1 13.95 -77.48 -25.54
CA MET A 1 15.06 -76.56 -25.84
C MET A 1 15.88 -76.49 -24.57
N LEU A 2 17.08 -77.09 -24.57
CA LEU A 2 17.92 -77.23 -23.38
C LEU A 2 18.36 -75.85 -22.90
N ILE A 3 18.05 -75.52 -21.64
CA ILE A 3 18.64 -74.38 -20.95
C ILE A 3 19.83 -74.95 -20.16
N ASP A 4 21.03 -74.83 -20.72
CA ASP A 4 22.25 -75.12 -19.98
C ASP A 4 22.47 -73.99 -18.96
N LEU A 5 22.02 -74.23 -17.72
CA LEU A 5 22.37 -73.42 -16.56
C LEU A 5 23.78 -73.79 -16.11
N LEU A 6 24.77 -73.07 -16.64
CA LEU A 6 26.12 -73.05 -16.06
C LEU A 6 26.06 -72.28 -14.73
N VAL A 7 25.80 -73.02 -13.65
CA VAL A 7 26.06 -72.56 -12.29
C VAL A 7 27.58 -72.58 -12.10
N SER A 8 28.22 -71.41 -12.13
CA SER A 8 29.63 -71.29 -11.78
C SER A 8 29.77 -71.25 -10.26
N PRO A 9 30.41 -72.24 -9.61
CA PRO A 9 30.71 -72.18 -8.20
C PRO A 9 31.87 -71.21 -7.98
N CYS A 10 31.71 -70.32 -7.00
CA CYS A 10 32.78 -69.61 -6.33
C CYS A 10 33.72 -68.73 -7.19
N GLY A 11 33.56 -67.40 -7.07
CA GLY A 11 34.74 -66.53 -6.98
C GLY A 11 35.23 -65.79 -8.22
N GLN A 12 34.49 -65.70 -9.34
CA GLN A 12 34.84 -64.80 -10.45
C GLN A 12 33.64 -64.04 -10.99
N ARG A 13 33.77 -62.70 -11.01
CA ARG A 13 32.78 -61.73 -11.52
C ARG A 13 32.79 -61.72 -13.05
N ALA A 14 31.76 -62.26 -13.68
CA ALA A 14 31.41 -61.95 -15.06
C ALA A 14 29.87 -61.90 -15.18
N PRO A 15 29.30 -60.91 -15.90
CA PRO A 15 27.87 -60.89 -16.18
C PRO A 15 27.51 -62.05 -17.12
N THR A 16 26.65 -62.95 -16.66
CA THR A 16 26.17 -64.08 -17.46
C THR A 16 25.16 -63.57 -18.49
N ARG A 17 25.58 -63.42 -19.74
CA ARG A 17 24.70 -63.01 -20.84
C ARG A 17 24.19 -64.24 -21.58
N ALA A 18 22.90 -64.56 -21.40
CA ALA A 18 22.20 -65.51 -22.26
C ALA A 18 21.44 -64.72 -23.32
N GLN A 19 21.70 -65.00 -24.59
CA GLN A 19 21.04 -64.36 -25.72
C GLN A 19 20.20 -65.40 -26.46
N ASP A 20 18.88 -65.25 -26.39
CA ASP A 20 17.97 -65.85 -27.35
C ASP A 20 17.44 -64.73 -28.25
N ARG A 21 17.07 -65.01 -29.51
CA ARG A 21 17.00 -64.00 -30.61
C ARG A 21 16.15 -62.75 -30.35
N ASN A 22 15.33 -62.69 -29.30
CA ASN A 22 14.44 -61.56 -28.98
C ASN A 22 14.52 -61.02 -27.54
N PHE A 23 15.36 -61.59 -26.65
CA PHE A 23 15.41 -61.18 -25.24
C PHE A 23 16.86 -61.11 -24.72
N VAL A 24 17.15 -60.10 -23.90
CA VAL A 24 18.43 -59.97 -23.19
C VAL A 24 18.16 -60.14 -21.71
N LEU A 25 18.67 -61.22 -21.12
CA LEU A 25 18.73 -61.34 -19.67
C LEU A 25 19.98 -60.61 -19.18
N TYR A 26 19.78 -59.60 -18.36
CA TYR A 26 20.85 -58.84 -17.72
C TYR A 26 20.76 -58.99 -16.21
N VAL A 27 21.82 -59.51 -15.60
CA VAL A 27 21.96 -59.63 -14.15
C VAL A 27 23.21 -58.86 -13.75
N GLU A 28 23.02 -57.79 -12.99
CA GLU A 28 24.11 -56.99 -12.45
C GLU A 28 24.12 -57.04 -10.93
N HIS A 29 25.30 -57.28 -10.37
CA HIS A 29 25.55 -57.12 -8.96
C HIS A 29 26.29 -55.80 -8.72
N ALA A 30 25.54 -54.71 -8.52
CA ALA A 30 26.10 -53.39 -8.27
C ALA A 30 26.19 -53.08 -6.76
N ASN A 31 27.29 -52.45 -6.34
CA ASN A 31 27.46 -51.89 -4.99
C ASN A 31 27.77 -50.38 -5.10
N GLY A 32 27.41 -49.59 -4.07
CA GLY A 32 27.81 -48.18 -3.98
C GLY A 32 26.98 -47.21 -4.83
N PRO A 33 27.60 -46.18 -5.46
CA PRO A 33 26.88 -45.13 -6.21
C PRO A 33 26.07 -45.66 -7.39
N MET A 34 26.58 -46.67 -8.10
CA MET A 34 25.89 -47.29 -9.24
C MET A 34 24.58 -47.96 -8.80
N MET A 35 24.60 -48.65 -7.65
CA MET A 35 23.38 -49.26 -7.10
C MET A 35 22.32 -48.21 -6.73
N ARG A 36 22.74 -47.06 -6.16
CA ARG A 36 21.83 -45.95 -5.87
C ARG A 36 21.23 -45.34 -7.15
N TYR A 37 22.03 -45.22 -8.20
CA TYR A 37 21.55 -44.77 -9.50
C TYR A 37 20.50 -45.73 -10.07
N LEU A 38 20.77 -47.04 -10.06
CA LEU A 38 19.83 -48.06 -10.55
C LEU A 38 18.54 -48.13 -9.70
N ILE A 39 18.63 -48.03 -8.36
CA ILE A 39 17.46 -47.97 -7.48
C ILE A 39 16.56 -46.79 -7.84
N ASN A 40 17.15 -45.62 -8.08
CA ASN A 40 16.38 -44.41 -8.44
C ASN A 40 15.83 -44.48 -9.85
N LEU A 41 16.62 -44.97 -10.81
CA LEU A 41 16.22 -45.09 -12.21
C LEU A 41 15.04 -46.06 -12.37
N LEU A 42 15.08 -47.18 -11.66
CA LEU A 42 14.08 -48.25 -11.75
C LEU A 42 12.97 -48.15 -10.70
N ASP A 43 13.04 -47.15 -9.80
CA ASP A 43 12.11 -46.92 -8.69
C ASP A 43 11.94 -48.19 -7.83
N VAL A 44 13.07 -48.81 -7.47
CA VAL A 44 13.13 -50.04 -6.68
C VAL A 44 12.86 -49.74 -5.22
N ARG A 45 11.85 -50.39 -4.62
CA ARG A 45 11.51 -50.18 -3.21
C ARG A 45 12.10 -51.22 -2.29
N ARG A 46 12.32 -52.44 -2.79
CA ARG A 46 12.82 -53.60 -2.02
C ARG A 46 13.78 -54.43 -2.86
N LEU A 47 14.77 -55.03 -2.20
CA LEU A 47 15.73 -55.95 -2.80
C LEU A 47 15.53 -57.36 -2.21
N PRO A 48 15.74 -58.44 -2.99
CA PRO A 48 16.06 -58.47 -4.43
C PRO A 48 14.92 -57.92 -5.30
N HIS A 49 15.26 -57.48 -6.53
CA HIS A 49 14.31 -56.89 -7.48
C HIS A 49 14.59 -57.40 -8.88
N LEU A 50 13.54 -57.64 -9.66
CA LEU A 50 13.62 -57.97 -11.08
C LEU A 50 12.68 -57.04 -11.85
N SER A 51 13.22 -56.37 -12.86
CA SER A 51 12.45 -55.50 -13.75
C SER A 51 12.43 -56.07 -15.16
N VAL A 52 11.29 -55.96 -15.84
CA VAL A 52 11.17 -56.21 -17.28
C VAL A 52 11.11 -54.85 -17.96
N MET A 53 12.00 -54.61 -18.92
CA MET A 53 12.10 -53.33 -19.61
C MET A 53 12.05 -53.50 -21.13
N ILE A 54 11.62 -52.45 -21.82
CA ILE A 54 11.74 -52.29 -23.27
C ILE A 54 12.74 -51.18 -23.50
N MET A 55 13.66 -51.41 -24.43
CA MET A 55 14.47 -50.34 -24.98
C MET A 55 13.86 -49.91 -26.30
N GLU A 56 13.37 -48.68 -26.37
CA GLU A 56 12.82 -48.08 -27.59
C GLU A 56 13.93 -47.40 -28.42
N SER A 57 15.00 -46.96 -27.75
CA SER A 57 16.22 -46.38 -28.33
C SER A 57 17.43 -46.74 -27.46
N GLU A 58 18.66 -46.43 -27.90
CA GLU A 58 19.89 -46.68 -27.12
C GLU A 58 19.92 -45.93 -25.77
N ALA A 59 19.15 -44.85 -25.64
CA ALA A 59 19.07 -44.03 -24.43
C ALA A 59 17.71 -44.08 -23.72
N ASP A 60 16.68 -44.63 -24.37
CA ASP A 60 15.30 -44.63 -23.85
C ASP A 60 14.85 -46.05 -23.51
N CYS A 61 14.69 -46.30 -22.21
CA CYS A 61 14.13 -47.53 -21.68
C CYS A 61 12.87 -47.27 -20.85
N SER A 62 11.85 -48.11 -21.02
CA SER A 62 10.61 -48.10 -20.24
C SER A 62 10.47 -49.41 -19.47
N VAL A 63 10.04 -49.35 -18.20
CA VAL A 63 10.06 -50.51 -17.28
C VAL A 63 8.71 -51.22 -17.21
N ILE A 64 8.32 -52.04 -18.18
CA ILE A 64 7.00 -52.72 -18.29
C ILE A 64 6.50 -53.36 -16.99
N ALA A 65 7.37 -54.08 -16.25
CA ALA A 65 6.96 -54.83 -15.08
C ALA A 65 8.04 -54.85 -13.99
N ARG A 66 7.60 -54.96 -12.74
CA ARG A 66 8.44 -55.00 -11.54
C ARG A 66 8.03 -56.20 -10.69
N ILE A 67 9.01 -57.01 -10.31
CA ILE A 67 8.85 -58.22 -9.51
C ILE A 67 9.74 -58.06 -8.29
N GLU A 68 9.10 -57.91 -7.13
CA GLU A 68 9.76 -57.77 -5.82
C GLU A 68 9.58 -59.02 -4.96
N ASP A 69 8.67 -59.91 -5.34
CA ASP A 69 8.38 -61.17 -4.64
C ASP A 69 8.77 -62.35 -5.52
N PHE A 70 9.66 -63.19 -4.98
CA PHE A 70 10.21 -64.38 -5.63
C PHE A 70 9.75 -65.67 -4.94
N SER A 71 8.76 -65.59 -4.04
CA SER A 71 8.26 -66.74 -3.28
C SER A 71 7.59 -67.80 -4.15
N ASN A 72 7.02 -67.43 -5.29
CA ASN A 72 6.35 -68.33 -6.22
C ASN A 72 6.90 -68.18 -7.65
N THR A 73 7.62 -69.20 -8.10
CA THR A 73 8.24 -69.24 -9.45
C THR A 73 7.21 -69.14 -10.57
N ASP A 74 6.02 -69.72 -10.41
CA ASP A 74 4.98 -69.66 -11.44
C ASP A 74 4.42 -68.23 -11.59
N ALA A 75 4.26 -67.52 -10.47
CA ALA A 75 3.84 -66.12 -10.47
C ALA A 75 4.87 -65.21 -11.18
N VAL A 76 6.16 -65.46 -10.97
CA VAL A 76 7.26 -64.75 -11.65
C VAL A 76 7.19 -65.00 -13.16
N ILE A 77 7.08 -66.26 -13.58
CA ILE A 77 7.03 -66.63 -15.01
C ILE A 77 5.78 -66.04 -15.69
N GLN A 78 4.61 -66.12 -15.05
CA GLN A 78 3.36 -65.54 -15.57
C GLN A 78 3.47 -64.02 -15.75
N THR A 79 4.15 -63.34 -14.83
CA THR A 79 4.37 -61.89 -14.91
C THR A 79 5.26 -61.54 -16.08
N ILE A 80 6.33 -62.30 -16.31
CA ILE A 80 7.24 -62.11 -17.46
C ILE A 80 6.50 -62.38 -18.78
N ILE A 81 5.72 -63.46 -18.87
CA ILE A 81 4.94 -63.80 -20.08
C ILE A 81 3.92 -62.70 -20.39
N ARG A 82 3.22 -62.17 -19.38
CA ARG A 82 2.27 -61.06 -19.54
C ARG A 82 2.95 -59.78 -20.01
N ALA A 83 4.10 -59.45 -19.45
CA ALA A 83 4.87 -58.26 -19.84
C ALA A 83 5.40 -58.38 -21.28
N ALA A 84 5.86 -59.57 -21.68
CA ALA A 84 6.30 -59.84 -23.05
C ALA A 84 5.15 -59.83 -24.07
N GLY A 85 3.95 -60.27 -23.66
CA GLY A 85 2.77 -60.31 -24.52
C GLY A 85 2.07 -58.96 -24.75
N ASN A 86 2.35 -57.95 -23.94
CA ASN A 86 1.74 -56.62 -24.08
C ASN A 86 2.71 -55.49 -23.67
N PRO A 87 3.62 -55.08 -24.56
CA PRO A 87 4.65 -54.07 -24.28
C PRO A 87 4.10 -52.66 -24.00
N ALA A 88 2.84 -52.37 -24.35
CA ALA A 88 2.31 -51.01 -24.47
C ALA A 88 1.63 -50.45 -23.21
N ARG A 89 1.86 -51.01 -22.01
CA ARG A 89 1.16 -50.55 -20.79
C ARG A 89 2.10 -50.14 -19.67
N ILE A 90 2.75 -49.00 -19.87
CA ILE A 90 2.90 -48.01 -18.79
C ILE A 90 2.45 -46.66 -19.32
N PRO A 91 1.29 -46.14 -18.86
CA PRO A 91 0.80 -44.86 -19.32
C PRO A 91 1.71 -43.73 -18.82
N GLY A 92 2.00 -42.78 -19.71
CA GLY A 92 2.71 -41.52 -19.48
C GLY A 92 2.02 -40.54 -18.52
N ALA A 93 1.43 -41.02 -17.43
CA ALA A 93 0.72 -40.23 -16.41
C ALA A 93 1.64 -39.31 -15.57
N ARG A 94 2.95 -39.26 -15.85
CA ARG A 94 3.88 -38.33 -15.17
C ARG A 94 4.12 -37.04 -15.95
N PHE A 95 3.97 -37.03 -17.29
CA PHE A 95 4.27 -35.84 -18.09
C PHE A 95 3.08 -34.89 -18.22
N GLU A 96 1.86 -35.40 -18.43
CA GLU A 96 0.64 -34.56 -18.53
C GLU A 96 0.31 -33.84 -17.20
N ASN A 97 0.56 -34.49 -16.05
CA ASN A 97 0.35 -33.87 -14.73
C ASN A 97 1.39 -32.78 -14.42
N LEU A 98 2.60 -32.85 -14.99
CA LEU A 98 3.68 -31.92 -14.69
C LEU A 98 3.45 -30.53 -15.32
N GLU A 99 2.84 -30.48 -16.50
CA GLU A 99 2.46 -29.22 -17.14
C GLU A 99 1.24 -28.58 -16.48
N ALA A 100 0.23 -29.39 -16.14
CA ALA A 100 -0.93 -28.94 -15.38
C ALA A 100 -0.54 -28.42 -13.99
N ASP A 101 0.35 -29.13 -13.28
CA ASP A 101 0.85 -28.69 -11.96
C ASP A 101 1.68 -27.40 -12.07
N ARG A 102 2.49 -27.25 -13.13
CA ARG A 102 3.23 -26.00 -13.37
C ARG A 102 2.29 -24.82 -13.64
N GLN A 103 1.30 -25.01 -14.50
CA GLN A 103 0.28 -23.99 -14.78
C GLN A 103 -0.48 -23.58 -13.51
N LEU A 104 -0.88 -24.56 -12.69
CA LEU A 104 -1.57 -24.29 -11.42
C LEU A 104 -0.69 -23.49 -10.45
N MET A 105 0.60 -23.81 -10.35
CA MET A 105 1.54 -23.07 -9.50
C MET A 105 1.74 -21.64 -10.01
N ASP A 106 1.86 -21.46 -11.33
CA ASP A 106 2.00 -20.14 -11.94
C ASP A 106 0.75 -19.28 -11.72
N GLU A 107 -0.45 -19.86 -11.83
CA GLU A 107 -1.72 -19.19 -11.55
C GLU A 107 -1.82 -18.76 -10.08
N GLN A 108 -1.47 -19.65 -9.14
CA GLN A 108 -1.48 -19.33 -7.71
C GLN A 108 -0.44 -18.26 -7.35
N ASP A 109 0.75 -18.32 -7.93
CA ASP A 109 1.80 -17.31 -7.77
C ASP A 109 1.34 -15.95 -8.28
N GLU A 110 0.64 -15.91 -9.42
CA GLU A 110 0.10 -14.68 -9.99
C GLU A 110 -1.00 -14.08 -9.10
N GLU A 111 -1.94 -14.91 -8.63
CA GLU A 111 -2.98 -14.49 -7.69
C GLU A 111 -2.39 -13.97 -6.38
N TYR A 112 -1.41 -14.67 -5.81
CA TYR A 112 -0.72 -14.24 -4.60
C TYR A 112 -0.04 -12.88 -4.81
N ARG A 113 0.69 -12.70 -5.92
CA ARG A 113 1.33 -11.41 -6.26
C ARG A 113 0.30 -10.31 -6.43
N LYS A 114 -0.87 -10.58 -7.03
CA LYS A 114 -1.97 -9.60 -7.17
C LYS A 114 -2.54 -9.23 -5.80
N ALA A 115 -2.80 -10.21 -4.93
CA ALA A 115 -3.31 -9.99 -3.59
C ALA A 115 -2.36 -9.14 -2.74
N VAL A 116 -1.07 -9.48 -2.72
CA VAL A 116 -0.04 -8.71 -1.99
C VAL A 116 0.05 -7.27 -2.48
N LYS A 117 0.00 -7.05 -3.80
CA LYS A 117 -0.01 -5.68 -4.37
C LYS A 117 -1.27 -4.90 -3.97
N ALA A 118 -2.43 -5.56 -4.01
CA ALA A 118 -3.70 -4.93 -3.62
C ALA A 118 -3.68 -4.53 -2.13
N ASP A 119 -3.19 -5.41 -1.24
CA ASP A 119 -3.08 -5.11 0.19
C ASP A 119 -2.07 -3.99 0.47
N ALA A 120 -0.92 -3.99 -0.19
CA ALA A 120 0.04 -2.90 -0.09
C ALA A 120 -0.56 -1.56 -0.55
N ALA A 121 -1.35 -1.55 -1.64
CA ALA A 121 -2.02 -0.35 -2.12
C ALA A 121 -3.13 0.12 -1.15
N ARG A 122 -3.91 -0.81 -0.58
CA ARG A 122 -4.92 -0.51 0.44
C ARG A 122 -4.30 0.11 1.69
N MET A 123 -3.22 -0.49 2.21
CA MET A 123 -2.50 0.03 3.38
C MET A 123 -1.94 1.43 3.13
N ARG A 124 -1.29 1.68 1.97
CA ARG A 124 -0.78 3.02 1.63
C ARG A 124 -1.88 4.05 1.53
N THR A 125 -3.01 3.69 0.92
CA THR A 125 -4.16 4.59 0.77
C THR A 125 -4.76 4.92 2.14
N GLN A 126 -4.88 3.93 3.01
CA GLN A 126 -5.37 4.13 4.37
C GLN A 126 -4.43 5.03 5.19
N GLN A 127 -3.11 4.76 5.16
CA GLN A 127 -2.12 5.60 5.82
C GLN A 127 -2.13 7.05 5.32
N LEU A 128 -2.29 7.24 4.00
CA LEU A 128 -2.38 8.59 3.42
C LEU A 128 -3.64 9.32 3.87
N ARG A 129 -4.78 8.62 3.94
CA ARG A 129 -6.04 9.17 4.45
C ARG A 129 -5.91 9.56 5.92
N GLU A 130 -5.42 8.66 6.77
CA GLU A 130 -5.21 8.91 8.20
C GLU A 130 -4.27 10.09 8.44
N HIS A 131 -3.17 10.18 7.68
CA HIS A 131 -2.24 11.31 7.77
C HIS A 131 -2.87 12.63 7.32
N ASN A 132 -3.66 12.62 6.23
CA ASN A 132 -4.36 13.81 5.76
C ASN A 132 -5.41 14.27 6.77
N ASP A 133 -6.21 13.35 7.31
CA ASP A 133 -7.21 13.64 8.34
C ASP A 133 -6.58 14.20 9.61
N LEU A 134 -5.46 13.63 10.06
CA LEU A 134 -4.72 14.16 11.20
C LEU A 134 -4.18 15.57 10.92
N ARG A 135 -3.65 15.83 9.72
CA ARG A 135 -3.16 17.17 9.33
C ARG A 135 -4.30 18.18 9.30
N ARG A 136 -5.43 17.81 8.70
CA ARG A 136 -6.65 18.65 8.63
C ARG A 136 -7.18 18.95 10.02
N ARG A 137 -7.21 17.97 10.92
CA ARG A 137 -7.62 18.16 12.31
C ARG A 137 -6.70 19.12 13.06
N LYS A 138 -5.38 18.96 12.95
CA LYS A 138 -4.41 19.88 13.57
C LYS A 138 -4.56 21.31 13.05
N GLN A 139 -4.73 21.48 11.74
CA GLN A 139 -4.95 22.80 11.13
C GLN A 139 -6.24 23.45 11.65
N ARG A 140 -7.34 22.68 11.78
CA ARG A 140 -8.60 23.17 12.37
C ARG A 140 -8.43 23.58 13.84
N GLU A 141 -7.72 22.78 14.62
CA GLU A 141 -7.42 23.08 16.03
C GLU A 141 -6.56 24.34 16.16
N GLU A 142 -5.52 24.51 15.34
CA GLU A 142 -4.68 25.71 15.32
C GLU A 142 -5.46 26.97 14.94
N VAL A 143 -6.33 26.88 13.93
CA VAL A 143 -7.21 27.99 13.53
C VAL A 143 -8.20 28.32 14.63
N ALA A 144 -8.80 27.32 15.30
CA ALA A 144 -9.71 27.54 16.43
C ALA A 144 -9.01 28.27 17.58
N VAL A 145 -7.82 27.83 17.98
CA VAL A 145 -7.02 28.48 19.04
C VAL A 145 -6.65 29.91 18.65
N MET A 146 -6.29 30.15 17.38
CA MET A 146 -6.01 31.50 16.89
C MET A 146 -7.26 32.39 16.97
N ARG A 147 -8.42 31.89 16.52
CA ARG A 147 -9.70 32.61 16.57
C ARG A 147 -10.10 32.95 18.01
N GLU A 148 -9.94 32.01 18.94
CA GLU A 148 -10.20 32.23 20.37
C GLU A 148 -9.31 33.33 20.96
N ARG A 149 -8.01 33.34 20.65
CA ARG A 149 -7.10 34.40 21.09
C ARG A 149 -7.55 35.77 20.58
N ILE A 150 -7.88 35.87 19.29
CA ILE A 150 -8.37 37.11 18.68
C ILE A 150 -9.65 37.60 19.39
N VAL A 151 -10.58 36.70 19.70
CA VAL A 151 -11.82 37.04 20.43
C VAL A 151 -11.51 37.55 21.84
N CYS A 152 -10.63 36.86 22.56
CA CYS A 152 -10.21 37.28 23.89
C CYS A 152 -9.55 38.66 23.88
N ASP A 153 -8.65 38.92 22.94
CA ASP A 153 -7.96 40.21 22.80
C ASP A 153 -8.93 41.33 22.45
N ARG A 154 -9.86 41.10 21.51
CA ARG A 154 -10.92 42.05 21.15
C ARG A 154 -11.82 42.38 22.33
N ARG A 155 -12.21 41.38 23.11
CA ARG A 155 -13.04 41.57 24.31
C ARG A 155 -12.30 42.35 25.39
N ALA A 156 -11.02 42.02 25.63
CA ALA A 156 -10.18 42.74 26.58
C ALA A 156 -9.99 44.21 26.17
N TYR A 157 -9.79 44.46 24.87
CA TYR A 157 -9.71 45.83 24.34
C TYR A 157 -11.03 46.58 24.50
N ALA A 158 -12.16 45.96 24.16
CA ALA A 158 -13.48 46.58 24.32
C ALA A 158 -13.76 47.01 25.77
N GLN A 159 -13.42 46.16 26.75
CA GLN A 159 -13.58 46.50 28.17
C GLN A 159 -12.74 47.71 28.58
N ARG A 160 -11.49 47.81 28.10
CA ARG A 160 -10.62 48.96 28.34
C ARG A 160 -11.12 50.22 27.64
N PHE A 161 -11.62 50.07 26.41
CA PHE A 161 -12.10 51.18 25.60
C PHE A 161 -13.39 51.79 26.15
N SER A 162 -14.37 50.97 26.57
CA SER A 162 -15.62 51.44 27.16
C SER A 162 -15.45 52.20 28.48
N GLY A 163 -14.33 51.99 29.18
CA GLY A 163 -13.97 52.74 30.39
C GLY A 163 -13.30 54.09 30.12
N ALA A 164 -12.85 54.34 28.88
CA ALA A 164 -12.20 55.59 28.50
C ALA A 164 -13.23 56.60 27.96
N GLN A 165 -13.18 57.84 28.42
CA GLN A 165 -14.01 58.89 27.82
C GLN A 165 -13.48 59.25 26.43
N PRO A 166 -14.38 59.52 25.45
CA PRO A 166 -13.99 59.91 24.11
C PRO A 166 -13.38 61.33 24.12
N THR A 167 -12.08 61.42 24.29
CA THR A 167 -11.28 62.64 24.12
C THR A 167 -10.53 62.58 22.79
N GLY A 168 -10.94 63.42 21.84
CA GLY A 168 -10.21 63.58 20.60
C GLY A 168 -10.93 64.42 19.55
N ASP A 169 -10.13 65.06 18.71
CA ASP A 169 -10.58 66.01 17.68
C ASP A 169 -10.85 65.34 16.32
N THR A 170 -10.53 64.05 16.19
CA THR A 170 -10.64 63.29 14.93
C THR A 170 -11.84 62.37 14.95
N LYS A 171 -12.79 62.50 14.02
CA LYS A 171 -13.91 61.55 13.91
C LYS A 171 -13.66 60.52 12.82
N ILE A 172 -13.59 59.25 13.20
CA ILE A 172 -13.43 58.13 12.27
C ILE A 172 -14.74 57.37 12.16
N LYS A 173 -15.19 57.14 10.94
CA LYS A 173 -16.39 56.38 10.60
C LYS A 173 -15.99 55.17 9.75
N VAL A 174 -16.40 53.97 10.12
CA VAL A 174 -16.05 52.74 9.39
C VAL A 174 -17.32 52.05 8.91
N ARG A 175 -17.45 51.95 7.58
CA ARG A 175 -18.53 51.24 6.92
C ARG A 175 -18.19 49.75 6.86
N LEU A 176 -19.10 48.94 7.36
CA LEU A 176 -18.96 47.49 7.46
C LEU A 176 -19.54 46.81 6.22
N PRO A 177 -19.13 45.56 5.90
CA PRO A 177 -19.66 44.81 4.77
C PRO A 177 -21.17 44.58 4.83
N ASN A 178 -21.73 44.47 6.05
CA ASN A 178 -23.17 44.34 6.29
C ASN A 178 -23.96 45.65 6.06
N GLY A 179 -23.29 46.74 5.63
CA GLY A 179 -23.89 48.05 5.42
C GLY A 179 -24.04 48.91 6.68
N SER A 180 -23.86 48.32 7.88
CA SER A 180 -23.84 49.08 9.13
C SER A 180 -22.58 49.94 9.22
N THR A 181 -22.59 50.90 10.13
CA THR A 181 -21.46 51.84 10.28
C THR A 181 -21.20 52.10 11.74
N VAL A 182 -19.93 51.99 12.13
CA VAL A 182 -19.44 52.32 13.47
C VAL A 182 -18.64 53.61 13.41
N SER A 183 -18.73 54.45 14.44
CA SER A 183 -17.96 55.70 14.50
C SER A 183 -17.44 55.98 15.90
N SER A 184 -16.23 56.51 15.99
CA SER A 184 -15.61 56.93 17.25
C SER A 184 -14.71 58.16 17.04
N THR A 185 -14.38 58.83 18.13
CA THR A 185 -13.40 59.93 18.15
C THR A 185 -12.03 59.45 18.60
N PHE A 186 -10.97 60.04 18.04
CA PHE A 186 -9.56 59.73 18.27
C PHE A 186 -8.71 61.00 18.31
N ASN A 187 -7.52 60.92 18.87
CA ASN A 187 -6.53 62.01 18.86
C ASN A 187 -5.69 61.95 17.58
N LYS A 188 -5.21 63.10 17.09
CA LYS A 188 -4.35 63.17 15.89
C LYS A 188 -3.06 62.34 16.00
N ASP A 189 -2.55 62.20 17.22
CA ASP A 189 -1.31 61.49 17.56
C ASP A 189 -1.54 59.98 17.76
N ASP A 190 -2.81 59.52 17.76
CA ASP A 190 -3.10 58.09 17.82
C ASP A 190 -2.58 57.39 16.56
N THR A 191 -2.25 56.11 16.69
CA THR A 191 -1.77 55.28 15.57
C THR A 191 -2.92 54.64 14.80
N VAL A 192 -2.66 54.32 13.54
CA VAL A 192 -3.57 53.51 12.71
C VAL A 192 -3.85 52.14 13.36
N GLU A 193 -2.86 51.56 14.06
CA GLU A 193 -3.05 50.34 14.85
C GLU A 193 -4.21 50.44 15.85
N LYS A 194 -4.33 51.57 16.56
CA LYS A 194 -5.41 51.79 17.53
C LYS A 194 -6.78 51.73 16.86
N VAL A 195 -6.89 52.23 15.63
CA VAL A 195 -8.13 52.15 14.82
C VAL A 195 -8.43 50.71 14.44
N TYR A 196 -7.43 49.93 14.01
CA TYR A 196 -7.61 48.50 13.73
C TYR A 196 -8.10 47.72 14.96
N LEU A 197 -7.50 47.97 16.13
CA LEU A 197 -7.91 47.34 17.39
C LEU A 197 -9.35 47.73 17.77
N TRP A 198 -9.71 49.01 17.65
CA TRP A 198 -11.06 49.49 17.91
C TRP A 198 -12.09 48.88 16.94
N VAL A 199 -11.80 48.83 15.64
CA VAL A 199 -12.69 48.21 14.65
C VAL A 199 -12.87 46.71 14.94
N GLY A 200 -11.78 46.01 15.28
CA GLY A 200 -11.84 44.60 15.68
C GLY A 200 -12.71 44.37 16.93
N ALA A 201 -12.68 45.30 17.87
CA ALA A 201 -13.45 45.26 19.11
C ALA A 201 -14.87 45.86 19.00
N ALA A 202 -15.23 46.45 17.85
CA ALA A 202 -16.46 47.21 17.68
C ALA A 202 -17.74 46.40 17.94
N GLU A 203 -17.69 45.09 17.65
CA GLU A 203 -18.73 44.09 17.98
C GLU A 203 -19.07 44.10 19.48
N TYR A 204 -18.05 44.18 20.34
CA TYR A 204 -18.23 44.14 21.80
C TYR A 204 -18.45 45.52 22.42
N ILE A 205 -18.03 46.60 21.75
CA ILE A 205 -18.18 47.98 22.23
C ILE A 205 -19.61 48.48 21.98
N SER A 206 -20.13 48.26 20.78
CA SER A 206 -21.36 48.93 20.33
C SER A 206 -22.63 48.17 20.69
N GLY A 207 -22.52 46.96 21.25
CA GLY A 207 -23.64 46.06 21.57
C GLY A 207 -24.56 45.75 20.37
N SER A 208 -24.12 46.13 19.17
CA SER A 208 -24.85 46.00 17.91
C SER A 208 -24.60 44.60 17.38
N SER A 209 -25.56 44.00 16.67
CA SER A 209 -25.42 42.69 16.00
C SER A 209 -24.49 42.77 14.78
N VAL A 210 -23.28 43.29 14.98
CA VAL A 210 -22.24 43.51 13.98
C VAL A 210 -21.20 42.42 14.15
N GLN A 211 -21.04 41.58 13.13
CA GLN A 211 -19.97 40.59 13.10
C GLN A 211 -18.77 41.17 12.36
N ILE A 212 -17.62 41.21 13.04
CA ILE A 212 -16.36 41.69 12.45
C ILE A 212 -15.51 40.48 12.04
N PRO A 213 -15.14 40.35 10.75
CA PRO A 213 -14.26 39.28 10.27
C PRO A 213 -12.97 39.17 11.10
N TYR A 214 -12.39 37.97 11.21
CA TYR A 214 -11.14 37.76 11.94
C TYR A 214 -9.97 38.46 11.24
N ARG A 215 -9.92 38.36 9.90
CA ARG A 215 -8.97 39.09 9.05
C ARG A 215 -9.72 40.10 8.21
N PHE A 216 -9.32 41.37 8.33
CA PHE A 216 -9.90 42.45 7.55
C PHE A 216 -8.86 43.53 7.26
N ASP A 217 -9.13 44.29 6.22
CA ASP A 217 -8.39 45.52 5.89
C ASP A 217 -9.32 46.73 5.97
N LEU A 218 -8.69 47.87 6.24
CA LEU A 218 -9.34 49.17 6.16
C LEU A 218 -8.87 49.93 4.92
N TYR A 219 -9.84 50.37 4.12
CA TYR A 219 -9.62 51.16 2.91
C TYR A 219 -10.19 52.56 3.05
N LEU A 220 -9.42 53.55 2.62
CA LEU A 220 -9.92 54.89 2.33
C LEU A 220 -10.61 54.86 0.96
N PRO A 221 -11.85 55.36 0.81
CA PRO A 221 -12.49 55.45 -0.49
C PRO A 221 -11.87 56.54 -1.36
N HIS A 222 -11.45 57.68 -0.77
CA HIS A 222 -10.87 58.79 -1.51
C HIS A 222 -9.77 59.50 -0.70
N PRO A 223 -8.51 59.57 -1.19
CA PRO A 223 -7.96 58.77 -2.29
C PRO A 223 -8.01 57.27 -1.95
N SER A 224 -8.26 56.41 -2.94
CA SER A 224 -8.35 54.97 -2.72
C SER A 224 -7.01 54.39 -2.25
N LYS A 225 -6.85 54.22 -0.94
CA LYS A 225 -5.60 53.77 -0.31
C LYS A 225 -5.90 52.75 0.78
N MET A 226 -5.16 51.64 0.75
CA MET A 226 -5.16 50.66 1.83
C MET A 226 -4.32 51.18 3.00
N LEU A 227 -4.85 51.10 4.22
CA LEU A 227 -4.11 51.42 5.43
C LEU A 227 -3.24 50.23 5.84
N GLY A 228 -2.12 50.03 5.14
CA GLY A 228 -1.18 48.94 5.42
C GLY A 228 -0.22 49.22 6.58
N ASP A 229 0.19 50.48 6.76
CA ASP A 229 1.14 50.86 7.81
C ASP A 229 0.41 51.14 9.12
N ARG A 230 0.64 50.29 10.12
CA ARG A 230 -0.01 50.35 11.44
C ARG A 230 0.68 51.33 12.39
N THR A 231 1.95 51.65 12.14
CA THR A 231 2.76 52.51 13.02
C THR A 231 2.54 54.00 12.75
N GLN A 232 1.97 54.31 11.60
CA GLN A 232 1.67 55.67 11.17
C GLN A 232 0.62 56.34 12.08
N THR A 233 0.77 57.64 12.34
CA THR A 233 -0.23 58.44 13.07
C THR A 233 -1.44 58.76 12.20
N LEU A 234 -2.59 59.07 12.82
CA LEU A 234 -3.80 59.45 12.08
C LEU A 234 -3.60 60.69 11.21
N GLU A 235 -2.81 61.66 11.67
CA GLU A 235 -2.48 62.86 10.88
C GLU A 235 -1.70 62.49 9.61
N SER A 236 -0.62 61.71 9.74
CA SER A 236 0.22 61.34 8.60
C SER A 236 -0.47 60.35 7.65
N ALA A 237 -1.45 59.59 8.14
CA ALA A 237 -2.30 58.71 7.33
C ALA A 237 -3.43 59.45 6.58
N ASN A 238 -3.52 60.79 6.67
CA ASN A 238 -4.60 61.61 6.12
C ASN A 238 -6.00 61.24 6.68
N LEU A 239 -6.08 60.88 7.96
CA LEU A 239 -7.32 60.53 8.65
C LEU A 239 -7.88 61.69 9.52
N PHE A 240 -7.11 62.76 9.67
CA PHE A 240 -7.49 63.99 10.37
C PHE A 240 -8.09 65.04 9.41
N PRO A 241 -9.15 65.78 9.77
CA PRO A 241 -9.92 65.76 11.02
C PRO A 241 -11.12 64.79 11.01
N ASN A 242 -11.63 64.41 9.84
CA ASN A 242 -12.72 63.45 9.72
C ASN A 242 -12.41 62.46 8.60
N ALA A 243 -12.55 61.16 8.87
CA ALA A 243 -12.29 60.12 7.88
C ALA A 243 -13.41 59.09 7.83
N THR A 244 -13.70 58.61 6.61
CA THR A 244 -14.58 57.46 6.39
C THR A 244 -13.75 56.32 5.80
N LEU A 245 -13.79 55.16 6.44
CA LEU A 245 -13.11 53.94 6.01
C LEU A 245 -14.14 52.88 5.61
N VAL A 246 -13.73 51.97 4.75
CA VAL A 246 -14.50 50.80 4.36
C VAL A 246 -13.74 49.57 4.83
N LEU A 247 -14.43 48.68 5.55
CA LEU A 247 -13.90 47.40 5.96
C LEU A 247 -14.13 46.37 4.85
N ILE A 248 -13.07 45.67 4.45
CA ILE A 248 -13.13 44.55 3.51
C ILE A 248 -12.67 43.29 4.24
N SER A 249 -13.50 42.26 4.20
CA SER A 249 -13.16 40.94 4.76
C SER A 249 -12.06 40.28 3.92
N ARG A 250 -11.06 39.70 4.60
CA ARG A 250 -10.06 38.80 4.00
C ARG A 250 -10.21 37.37 4.49
N ASP A 251 -11.25 37.08 5.26
CA ASP A 251 -11.58 35.70 5.58
C ASP A 251 -12.04 35.06 4.25
N GLU A 252 -11.18 34.21 3.67
CA GLU A 252 -11.62 33.26 2.64
C GLU A 252 -12.73 32.45 3.29
N SER A 253 -13.91 32.47 2.67
CA SER A 253 -15.08 31.73 3.09
C SER A 253 -14.72 30.24 3.19
N ASP A 254 -14.37 29.80 4.40
CA ASP A 254 -14.30 28.40 4.84
C ASP A 254 -15.71 27.76 4.91
N ASP A 255 -16.74 28.44 4.40
CA ASP A 255 -18.07 27.88 4.14
C ASP A 255 -18.04 27.10 2.81
N GLU A 256 -17.21 26.06 2.75
CA GLU A 256 -17.53 24.90 1.92
C GLU A 256 -17.76 23.71 2.84
N ASP A 257 -19.03 23.60 3.26
CA ASP A 257 -19.68 22.35 3.57
C ASP A 257 -19.41 21.32 2.46
N VAL A 258 -18.73 20.20 2.78
CA VAL A 258 -19.10 18.78 2.55
C VAL A 258 -18.06 17.87 3.23
#